data_AF-A0AA96N7E3-F1
#
_entry.id   AF-A0AA96N7E3-F1
#
_cell.length_a   1.000
_cell.length_b   1.000
_cell.length_c   1.000
_cell.angle_alpha   90.00
_cell.angle_beta   90.00
_cell.angle_gamma   90.00
#
_symmetry.space_group_name_H-M   'P 1'
#
loop_
_entity.id
_entity.type
_entity.pdbx_description
1 polymer ?
#
loop_
_entity_poly.entity_id
_entity_poly.type
_entity_poly.pdbx_seq_one_letter_code
_entity_poly.pdbx_strand_id
1 'polypeptide(L)'
;MKAVKVTLCILTLIVFGLFMLGYWMTPAPGASSGNGNPALLILMGLIPLFIVMTVLWWTLLRRYSFQARTYCMSILLLLTHLAAALFYRHHSLEAYRGVIRQALLNRYGTWDEQYVQNITTGLSIHINHQNFNVNTFLLFLSAVLLAAIVFRILDRTAGRDS
;
A
#
# COMPACT_ATOMS: atom_id res chain seq x y z
N MET A 1 22.97 -2.94 14.78
CA MET A 1 21.56 -2.65 15.13
C MET A 1 21.15 -1.20 14.92
N LYS A 2 21.96 -0.20 15.35
CA LYS A 2 21.65 1.22 15.07
C LYS A 2 21.46 1.47 13.56
N ALA A 3 22.39 0.97 12.73
CA ALA A 3 22.28 1.05 11.27
C ALA A 3 20.97 0.48 10.73
N VAL A 4 20.61 -0.77 11.03
CA VAL A 4 19.33 -1.40 10.60
C VAL A 4 18.10 -0.55 10.97
N LYS A 5 18.03 -0.03 12.20
CA LYS A 5 16.91 0.82 12.64
C LYS A 5 16.86 2.14 11.88
N VAL A 6 18.02 2.77 11.68
CA VAL A 6 18.13 4.02 10.90
C VAL A 6 17.75 3.79 9.45
N THR A 7 18.25 2.72 8.83
CA THR A 7 17.89 2.33 7.46
C THR A 7 16.39 2.07 7.32
N LEU A 8 15.77 1.34 8.25
CA LEU A 8 14.31 1.14 8.26
C LEU A 8 13.55 2.46 8.35
N CYS A 9 13.99 3.38 9.21
CA CYS A 9 13.37 4.70 9.34
C CYS A 9 13.46 5.47 8.02
N ILE A 10 14.65 5.55 7.42
CA ILE A 10 14.88 6.23 6.14
C ILE A 10 14.04 5.59 5.02
N LEU A 11 14.04 4.26 4.90
CA LEU A 11 13.25 3.56 3.88
C LEU A 11 11.75 3.78 4.09
N THR A 12 11.28 3.82 5.33
CA THR A 12 9.87 4.12 5.63
C THR A 12 9.49 5.51 5.15
N LEU A 13 10.36 6.51 5.37
CA LEU A 13 10.15 7.88 4.87
C LEU A 13 10.20 7.96 3.34
N ILE A 14 11.14 7.26 2.70
CA ILE A 14 11.23 7.18 1.24
C ILE A 14 9.96 6.56 0.66
N VAL A 15 9.52 5.41 1.19
CA VAL A 15 8.29 4.75 0.77
C VAL A 15 7.09 5.67 0.98
N PHE A 16 6.99 6.34 2.13
CA PHE A 16 5.92 7.31 2.37
C PHE A 16 5.92 8.43 1.29
N GLY A 17 7.09 8.99 1.00
CA GLY A 17 7.26 9.99 -0.06
C GLY A 17 6.83 9.46 -1.44
N LEU A 18 7.18 8.22 -1.78
CA LEU A 18 6.75 7.57 -3.03
C LEU A 18 5.23 7.43 -3.11
N PHE A 19 4.56 7.05 -2.01
CA PHE A 19 3.10 7.02 -1.95
C PHE A 19 2.50 8.43 -2.13
N MET A 20 3.09 9.48 -1.53
CA MET A 20 2.58 10.84 -1.72
C MET A 20 2.83 11.36 -3.14
N LEU A 21 3.94 10.99 -3.78
CA LEU A 21 4.19 11.30 -5.19
C LEU A 21 3.16 10.60 -6.09
N GLY A 22 2.90 9.31 -5.86
CA GLY A 22 1.85 8.59 -6.60
C GLY A 22 0.47 9.19 -6.40
N TYR A 23 0.14 9.67 -5.19
CA TYR A 23 -1.11 10.37 -4.89
C TYR A 23 -1.28 11.62 -5.77
N TRP A 24 -0.24 12.46 -5.87
CA TRP A 24 -0.26 13.69 -6.67
C TRP A 24 -0.24 13.47 -8.19
N MET A 25 0.09 12.28 -8.67
CA MET A 25 0.00 11.92 -10.10
C MET A 25 -1.43 11.59 -10.54
N THR A 26 -2.45 11.97 -9.78
CA THR A 26 -3.86 11.82 -10.16
C THR A 26 -4.36 13.07 -10.89
N PRO A 27 -4.87 12.95 -12.12
CA PRO A 27 -5.55 14.04 -12.80
C PRO A 27 -6.79 14.51 -12.04
N ALA A 28 -7.16 15.78 -12.23
CA ALA A 28 -8.43 16.28 -11.72
C ALA A 28 -9.63 15.48 -12.29
N PRO A 29 -10.73 15.33 -11.53
CA PRO A 29 -11.92 14.65 -12.01
C PRO A 29 -12.44 15.23 -13.32
N GLY A 30 -12.72 14.37 -14.30
CA GLY A 30 -13.18 14.76 -15.63
C GLY A 30 -12.09 15.28 -16.58
N ALA A 31 -10.83 15.43 -16.14
CA ALA A 31 -9.71 15.72 -17.03
C ALA A 31 -9.20 14.45 -17.74
N SER A 32 -8.66 14.59 -18.94
CA SER A 32 -7.99 13.51 -19.67
C SER A 32 -6.48 13.57 -19.45
N SER A 33 -5.80 12.42 -19.38
CA SER A 33 -4.34 12.32 -19.32
C SER A 33 -3.80 11.68 -20.59
N GLY A 34 -2.94 12.38 -21.32
CA GLY A 34 -2.28 11.87 -22.53
C GLY A 34 -1.02 11.04 -22.27
N ASN A 35 -0.47 11.05 -21.05
CA ASN A 35 0.83 10.45 -20.73
C ASN A 35 0.75 9.05 -20.09
N GLY A 36 -0.39 8.37 -20.17
CA GLY A 36 -0.59 7.08 -19.50
C GLY A 36 -0.59 7.23 -17.96
N ASN A 37 -0.11 6.21 -17.24
CA ASN A 37 0.01 6.24 -15.77
C ASN A 37 1.48 6.14 -15.31
N PRO A 38 2.17 7.27 -15.07
CA PRO A 38 3.57 7.26 -14.59
C PRO A 38 3.72 6.65 -13.19
N ALA A 39 2.66 6.58 -12.39
CA ALA A 39 2.71 5.97 -11.05
C ALA A 39 2.96 4.45 -11.09
N LEU A 40 2.83 3.81 -12.26
CA LEU A 40 3.25 2.41 -12.45
C LEU A 40 4.75 2.21 -12.18
N LEU A 41 5.59 3.19 -12.52
CA LEU A 41 7.02 3.14 -12.23
C LEU A 41 7.28 3.17 -10.72
N ILE A 42 6.48 3.96 -9.98
CA ILE A 42 6.53 3.97 -8.51
C ILE A 42 6.14 2.60 -7.97
N LEU A 43 5.06 2.00 -8.49
CA LEU A 43 4.64 0.66 -8.08
C LEU A 43 5.74 -0.38 -8.30
N MET A 44 6.43 -0.35 -9.45
CA MET A 44 7.57 -1.23 -9.73
C MET A 44 8.72 -1.02 -8.73
N GLY A 45 9.00 0.23 -8.34
CA GLY A 45 10.01 0.55 -7.32
C GLY A 45 9.63 0.11 -5.90
N LEU A 46 8.34 0.04 -5.57
CA LEU A 46 7.87 -0.42 -4.26
C LEU A 46 8.09 -1.93 -4.04
N ILE A 47 8.15 -2.74 -5.10
CA ILE A 47 8.37 -4.19 -5.00
C ILE A 47 9.74 -4.54 -4.38
N PRO A 48 10.89 -4.07 -4.89
CA PRO A 48 12.17 -4.35 -4.26
C PRO A 48 12.27 -3.72 -2.86
N LEU A 49 11.66 -2.54 -2.64
CA LEU A 49 11.61 -1.91 -1.32
C LEU A 49 10.85 -2.77 -0.30
N PHE A 50 9.75 -3.41 -0.72
CA PHE A 50 9.01 -4.36 0.10
C PHE A 50 9.91 -5.50 0.59
N ILE A 51 10.69 -6.10 -0.32
CA ILE A 51 11.59 -7.20 0.00
C ILE A 51 12.68 -6.74 0.98
N VAL A 52 13.36 -5.63 0.68
CA VAL A 52 14.44 -5.10 1.53
C VAL A 52 13.93 -4.76 2.92
N MET A 53 12.80 -4.05 3.03
CA MET A 53 12.22 -3.71 4.34
C MET A 53 11.79 -4.95 5.12
N THR A 54 11.25 -5.97 4.44
CA THR A 54 10.88 -7.25 5.07
C THR A 54 12.09 -7.94 5.68
N VAL A 55 13.20 -8.01 4.95
CA VAL A 55 14.47 -8.61 5.42
C VAL A 55 15.03 -7.83 6.63
N LEU A 56 15.00 -6.50 6.59
CA LEU A 56 15.47 -5.67 7.69
C LEU A 56 14.61 -5.84 8.95
N TRP A 57 13.29 -5.92 8.81
CA TRP A 57 12.38 -6.21 9.92
C TRP A 57 12.60 -7.62 10.47
N TRP A 58 12.74 -8.63 9.61
CA TRP A 58 13.06 -10.00 10.03
C TRP A 58 14.38 -10.04 10.82
N THR A 59 15.42 -9.36 10.34
CA THR A 59 16.72 -9.23 11.03
C THR A 59 16.56 -8.59 12.42
N LEU A 60 15.69 -7.60 12.55
CA LEU A 60 15.37 -6.97 13.82
C LEU A 60 14.65 -7.97 14.75
N LEU A 61 13.62 -8.64 14.25
CA LEU A 61 12.80 -9.61 15.00
C LEU A 61 13.58 -10.83 15.45
N ARG A 62 14.63 -11.25 14.74
CA ARG A 62 15.51 -12.35 15.16
C ARG A 62 16.22 -12.05 16.47
N ARG A 63 16.58 -10.79 16.70
CA ARG A 63 17.37 -10.38 17.86
C ARG A 63 16.55 -10.18 19.13
N TYR A 64 15.24 -9.97 18.98
CA TYR A 64 14.33 -9.82 20.11
C TYR A 64 13.59 -11.13 20.36
N SER A 65 13.74 -11.69 21.56
CA SER A 65 13.07 -12.92 21.97
C SER A 65 11.63 -12.64 22.39
N PHE A 66 10.74 -12.46 21.41
CA PHE A 66 9.31 -12.39 21.71
C PHE A 66 8.73 -13.77 22.01
N GLN A 67 7.77 -13.80 22.94
CA GLN A 67 6.94 -14.97 23.23
C GLN A 67 6.04 -15.29 22.04
N ALA A 68 5.70 -16.58 21.85
CA ALA A 68 4.83 -17.03 20.76
C ALA A 68 3.47 -16.30 20.77
N ARG A 69 2.92 -16.01 21.96
CA ARG A 69 1.69 -15.24 22.14
C ARG A 69 1.76 -13.85 21.49
N THR A 70 2.90 -13.16 21.62
CA THR A 70 3.10 -11.84 21.02
C THR A 70 3.01 -11.91 19.50
N TYR A 71 3.66 -12.88 18.87
CA TYR A 71 3.57 -13.07 17.42
C TYR A 71 2.14 -13.36 16.95
N CYS A 72 1.42 -14.23 17.67
CA CYS A 72 0.03 -14.55 17.35
C CYS A 72 -0.87 -13.31 17.42
N MET A 73 -0.76 -12.51 18.49
CA MET A 73 -1.51 -11.26 18.62
C MET A 73 -1.13 -10.24 17.53
N SER A 74 0.15 -10.11 17.19
CA SER A 74 0.59 -9.23 16.11
C SER A 74 0.05 -9.65 14.75
N ILE A 75 0.05 -10.96 14.44
CA ILE A 75 -0.54 -11.48 13.20
C ILE A 75 -2.03 -11.14 13.14
N LEU A 76 -2.78 -11.43 14.21
CA LEU A 76 -4.21 -11.16 14.25
C LEU A 76 -4.49 -9.66 14.03
N LEU A 77 -3.78 -8.79 14.74
CA LEU A 77 -3.91 -7.34 14.60
C LEU A 77 -3.61 -6.87 13.16
N LEU A 78 -2.52 -7.37 12.56
CA LEU A 78 -2.13 -7.01 11.20
C LEU A 78 -3.15 -7.50 10.18
N LEU A 79 -3.69 -8.72 10.33
CA LEU A 79 -4.73 -9.24 9.45
C LEU A 79 -6.03 -8.43 9.57
N THR A 80 -6.45 -8.08 10.79
CA THR A 80 -7.62 -7.22 11.01
C THR A 80 -7.41 -5.85 10.38
N HIS A 81 -6.24 -5.24 10.57
CA HIS A 81 -5.91 -3.95 9.95
C HIS A 81 -5.91 -4.05 8.42
N LEU A 82 -5.31 -5.08 7.83
CA LEU A 82 -5.30 -5.30 6.37
C LEU A 82 -6.72 -5.45 5.83
N ALA A 83 -7.58 -6.24 6.49
CA ALA A 83 -8.97 -6.40 6.11
C ALA A 83 -9.72 -5.06 6.18
N ALA A 84 -9.61 -4.33 7.29
CA ALA A 84 -10.24 -3.02 7.46
C ALA A 84 -9.77 -2.00 6.41
N ALA A 85 -8.47 -1.95 6.12
CA ALA A 85 -7.89 -1.07 5.11
C ALA A 85 -8.38 -1.38 3.69
N LEU A 86 -8.59 -2.67 3.37
CA LEU A 86 -9.16 -3.10 2.09
C LEU A 86 -10.65 -2.74 1.97
N PHE A 87 -11.44 -2.95 3.03
CA PHE A 87 -12.85 -2.52 3.08
C PHE A 87 -12.99 -1.01 2.93
N TYR A 88 -12.16 -0.24 3.65
CA TYR A 88 -12.13 1.20 3.54
C TYR A 88 -11.80 1.65 2.11
N ARG A 89 -10.80 1.04 1.48
CA ARG A 89 -10.43 1.35 0.08
C ARG A 89 -11.59 1.07 -0.87
N HIS A 90 -12.31 -0.04 -0.70
CA HIS A 90 -13.47 -0.36 -1.54
C HIS A 90 -14.56 0.70 -1.42
N HIS A 91 -14.96 1.06 -0.19
CA HIS A 91 -15.97 2.11 0.04
C HIS A 91 -15.52 3.49 -0.47
N SER A 92 -14.26 3.87 -0.25
CA SER A 92 -13.67 5.12 -0.74
C SER A 92 -13.71 5.21 -2.27
N LEU A 93 -13.44 4.11 -2.96
CA LEU A 93 -13.50 4.05 -4.42
C LEU A 93 -14.93 4.23 -4.95
N GLU A 94 -15.93 3.59 -4.32
CA GLU A 94 -17.34 3.78 -4.71
C GLU A 94 -17.81 5.22 -4.50
N ALA A 95 -17.44 5.84 -3.37
CA ALA A 95 -17.73 7.25 -3.13
C ALA A 95 -17.06 8.14 -4.19
N TYR A 96 -15.81 7.84 -4.57
CA TYR A 96 -15.09 8.59 -5.59
C TYR A 96 -15.70 8.43 -7.00
N ARG A 97 -16.26 7.26 -7.34
CA ARG A 97 -17.04 7.09 -8.58
C ARG A 97 -18.20 8.08 -8.65
N GLY A 98 -18.87 8.35 -7.53
CA GLY A 98 -19.88 9.41 -7.44
C GLY A 98 -19.34 10.79 -7.80
N VAL A 99 -18.15 11.14 -7.32
CA VAL A 99 -17.47 12.41 -7.65
C VAL A 99 -17.15 12.51 -9.15
N ILE A 100 -16.66 11.43 -9.76
CA ILE A 100 -16.40 11.39 -11.20
C ILE A 100 -17.70 11.56 -12.00
N ARG A 101 -18.76 10.83 -11.63
CA ARG A 101 -20.07 10.94 -12.31
C ARG A 101 -20.54 12.39 -12.31
N GLN A 102 -20.49 13.06 -11.16
CA GLN A 102 -20.87 14.47 -11.06
C GLN A 102 -19.97 15.39 -11.91
N ALA A 103 -18.66 15.16 -11.92
CA ALA A 103 -17.73 15.95 -12.72
C ALA A 103 -17.98 15.79 -14.23
N LEU A 104 -18.27 14.57 -14.70
CA LEU A 104 -18.63 14.31 -16.09
C LEU A 104 -19.98 14.94 -16.45
N LEU A 105 -20.97 14.83 -15.57
CA LEU A 105 -22.27 15.47 -15.74
C LEU A 105 -22.14 16.99 -15.91
N ASN A 106 -21.35 17.63 -15.04
CA ASN A 106 -21.13 19.07 -15.07
C ASN A 106 -20.39 19.51 -16.34
N ARG A 107 -19.51 18.65 -16.88
CA ARG A 107 -18.67 18.98 -18.04
C ARG A 107 -19.35 18.71 -19.39
N TYR A 108 -20.10 17.63 -19.49
CA TYR A 108 -20.63 17.11 -20.76
C TYR A 108 -22.17 17.01 -20.78
N GLY A 109 -22.84 17.27 -19.66
CA GLY A 109 -24.30 17.13 -19.52
C GLY A 109 -24.78 15.68 -19.40
N THR A 110 -23.90 14.70 -19.60
CA THR A 110 -24.17 13.26 -19.56
C THR A 110 -22.97 12.50 -18.97
N TRP A 111 -23.18 11.26 -18.55
CA TRP A 111 -22.10 10.35 -18.18
C TRP A 111 -22.37 8.95 -18.74
N ASP A 112 -21.29 8.26 -19.10
CA ASP A 112 -21.32 6.85 -19.46
C ASP A 112 -20.79 6.02 -18.27
N GLU A 113 -21.62 5.13 -17.75
CA GLU A 113 -21.26 4.28 -16.63
C GLU A 113 -20.13 3.30 -16.99
N GLN A 114 -20.07 2.83 -18.24
CA GLN A 114 -18.99 1.97 -18.71
C GLN A 114 -17.65 2.72 -18.72
N TYR A 115 -17.65 3.97 -19.19
CA TYR A 115 -16.49 4.84 -19.10
C TYR A 115 -16.03 5.04 -17.65
N VAL A 116 -16.94 5.35 -16.72
CA VAL A 116 -16.63 5.51 -15.28
C VAL A 116 -16.00 4.25 -14.72
N GLN A 117 -16.53 3.06 -15.03
CA GLN A 117 -15.95 1.79 -14.58
C GLN A 117 -14.56 1.56 -15.16
N ASN A 118 -14.36 1.83 -16.45
CA ASN A 118 -13.06 1.65 -17.11
C ASN A 118 -11.97 2.56 -16.48
N ILE A 119 -12.30 3.80 -16.16
CA ILE A 119 -11.33 4.73 -15.57
C ILE A 119 -11.16 4.53 -14.06
N THR A 120 -12.00 3.72 -13.39
CA THR A 120 -11.93 3.45 -11.95
C THR A 120 -11.61 2.01 -11.58
N THR A 121 -11.09 1.23 -12.53
CA THR A 121 -10.69 -0.16 -12.31
C THR A 121 -9.16 -0.32 -12.45
N GLY A 122 -8.62 -1.33 -11.77
CA GLY A 122 -7.21 -1.71 -11.87
C GLY A 122 -6.21 -0.61 -11.47
N LEU A 123 -5.27 -0.34 -12.37
CA LEU A 123 -4.18 0.62 -12.19
C LEU A 123 -4.38 1.88 -13.04
N SER A 124 -5.63 2.31 -13.23
CA SER A 124 -5.95 3.55 -13.94
C SER A 124 -5.36 4.77 -13.24
N ILE A 125 -4.88 5.74 -14.03
CA ILE A 125 -4.33 7.00 -13.52
C ILE A 125 -5.37 7.80 -12.72
N HIS A 126 -6.66 7.70 -13.06
CA HIS A 126 -7.73 8.46 -12.41
C HIS A 126 -8.01 8.02 -10.96
N ILE A 127 -7.47 6.87 -10.56
CA ILE A 127 -7.58 6.32 -9.20
C ILE A 127 -6.22 6.20 -8.51
N ASN A 128 -5.19 6.92 -9.00
CA ASN A 128 -3.89 6.94 -8.35
C ASN A 128 -3.99 7.38 -6.88
N HIS A 129 -4.77 8.39 -6.54
CA HIS A 129 -5.02 8.80 -5.16
C HIS A 129 -5.75 7.75 -4.31
N GLN A 130 -6.41 6.75 -4.92
CA GLN A 130 -6.97 5.59 -4.20
C GLN A 130 -5.93 4.47 -4.04
N ASN A 131 -5.02 4.33 -5.00
CA ASN A 131 -3.95 3.32 -5.00
C ASN A 131 -2.74 3.75 -4.16
N PHE A 132 -2.47 5.05 -4.11
CA PHE A 132 -1.38 5.70 -3.41
C PHE A 132 -1.98 6.75 -2.49
N ASN A 133 -2.13 6.42 -1.21
CA ASN A 133 -2.53 7.34 -0.15
C ASN A 133 -2.01 6.82 1.19
N VAL A 134 -2.35 7.53 2.28
CA VAL A 134 -1.95 7.13 3.63
C VAL A 134 -2.47 5.74 4.00
N ASN A 135 -3.72 5.40 3.64
CA ASN A 135 -4.28 4.09 3.93
C ASN A 135 -3.53 2.96 3.20
N THR A 136 -3.22 3.12 1.91
CA THR A 136 -2.48 2.11 1.15
C THR A 136 -0.99 2.05 1.55
N PHE A 137 -0.42 3.15 2.03
CA PHE A 137 0.91 3.14 2.68
C PHE A 137 0.91 2.32 3.98
N LEU A 138 -0.08 2.50 4.84
CA LEU A 138 -0.21 1.70 6.07
C LEU A 138 -0.48 0.22 5.76
N LEU A 139 -1.23 -0.06 4.70
CA LEU A 139 -1.44 -1.41 4.18
C LEU A 139 -0.11 -2.04 3.74
N PHE A 140 0.71 -1.30 2.99
CA PHE A 140 2.06 -1.74 2.59
C PHE A 140 2.93 -2.06 3.81
N LEU A 141 3.01 -1.16 4.80
CA LEU A 141 3.81 -1.40 6.02
C LEU A 141 3.30 -2.61 6.81
N SER A 142 1.98 -2.77 6.90
CA SER A 142 1.37 -3.93 7.58
C SER A 142 1.74 -5.24 6.88
N ALA A 143 1.73 -5.25 5.56
CA ALA A 143 2.13 -6.42 4.77
C ALA A 143 3.62 -6.75 4.94
N VAL A 144 4.50 -5.73 4.95
CA VAL A 144 5.95 -5.90 5.22
C VAL A 144 6.17 -6.53 6.60
N LEU A 145 5.50 -6.00 7.64
CA LEU A 145 5.61 -6.52 9.00
C LEU A 145 5.06 -7.94 9.13
N LEU A 146 3.91 -8.22 8.50
CA LEU A 146 3.31 -9.55 8.50
C LEU A 146 4.25 -10.57 7.84
N ALA A 147 4.80 -10.23 6.67
CA ALA A 147 5.78 -11.08 5.98
C ALA A 147 7.02 -11.33 6.84
N ALA A 148 7.55 -10.29 7.50
CA ALA A 148 8.72 -10.42 8.38
C ALA A 148 8.44 -11.32 9.61
N ILE A 149 7.24 -11.24 10.19
CA ILE A 149 6.80 -12.11 11.29
C ILE A 149 6.68 -13.56 10.80
N VAL A 150 6.05 -13.79 9.64
CA VAL A 150 5.93 -15.14 9.05
C VAL A 150 7.31 -15.74 8.81
N PHE A 151 8.24 -14.99 8.21
CA PHE A 151 9.62 -15.46 8.04
C PHE A 151 10.30 -15.76 9.38
N ARG A 152 10.09 -14.94 10.41
CA ARG A 152 10.66 -15.20 11.74
C ARG A 152 10.13 -16.50 12.35
N ILE A 153 8.84 -16.80 12.20
CA ILE A 153 8.25 -18.04 12.70
C ILE A 153 8.81 -19.24 11.94
N LEU A 154 8.88 -19.16 10.60
CA LEU A 154 9.43 -20.22 9.75
C LEU A 154 10.90 -20.53 10.11
N ASP A 155 11.70 -19.50 10.33
CA ASP A 155 13.11 -19.59 10.73
C ASP A 155 13.27 -20.31 12.09
N ARG A 156 12.42 -19.98 13.08
CA ARG A 156 12.37 -20.68 14.37
C ARG A 156 11.99 -22.15 14.24
N THR A 157 10.96 -22.45 13.43
CA THR A 157 10.51 -23.83 13.23
C THR A 157 11.52 -24.68 12.47
N ALA A 158 12.35 -24.07 11.62
CA ALA A 158 13.42 -24.74 10.87
C ALA A 158 14.70 -24.99 11.70
N GLY A 159 14.72 -24.61 12.98
CA GLY A 159 15.88 -24.82 13.86
C GLY A 159 17.10 -23.97 13.52
N ARG A 160 16.95 -22.89 12.73
CA ARG A 160 18.05 -22.00 12.28
C ARG A 160 18.42 -20.90 13.29
N ASP A 161 18.05 -21.12 14.56
CA ASP A 161 18.30 -20.20 15.67
C ASP A 161 19.67 -20.41 16.36
N SER A 162 20.55 -21.25 15.79
CA SER A 162 21.93 -21.48 16.21
C SER A 162 22.86 -20.32 15.88
#